data_AF-A0A182S560-F1
#
_entry.id   AF-A0A182S560-F1
#
_cell.length_a   1.000
_cell.length_b   1.000
_cell.length_c   1.000
_cell.angle_alpha   90.00
_cell.angle_beta   90.00
_cell.angle_gamma   90.00
#
_symmetry.space_group_name_H-M   'P 1'
#
loop_
_entity.id
_entity.type
_entity.pdbx_description
1 polymer ?
#
loop_
_entity_poly.entity_id
_entity_poly.type
_entity_poly.pdbx_seq_one_letter_code
_entity_poly.pdbx_strand_id
1 'polypeptide(L)'
;MDFCKTFSALLLLWGSLQGYAKISTKVISLQQVLYTELQTLERSAVVMHPLQATPGESALGRLRTVFHEFERQNQESITAILRVLALVDHTVENTIQDCEKVFHLPSLDSANVLFRDVTRPLLLRVETLCQQIASGSVDEIESTMVTVEREANSYRQRLDETKRNMQIVLHALDNSVEIFSLSSEFDVLFEEIEQINSTIRESILTAAGNLRTKQRLIGDEILQLRGTNDDADMYAAITNFMKLLDNETELLVEDLAEQLNDWFNQTADMFNLVQEEIRNIPRELMEYPMESFLQHETSLKCLAECSNQNAVEKIQENLESILQCFNIANDTERPFELVYHHLSQMADNVQLVMQDILHCHQSTFRDGYDVNDLEDIPSCFALAQSILDAMEDFMESRMDEISFHVDLSMYYNELKMETCVFYRAREMMLSVSSLNHHYRKCNMANEIEL
;
A
#
# COMPACT_ATOMS: atom_id res chain seq x y z
N MET A 1 35.37 -11.44 -32.60
CA MET A 1 36.84 -11.31 -32.49
C MET A 1 37.18 -11.31 -31.01
N ASP A 2 38.01 -12.25 -30.55
CA ASP A 2 38.27 -12.48 -29.11
C ASP A 2 39.00 -11.30 -28.47
N PHE A 3 38.27 -10.47 -27.69
CA PHE A 3 38.82 -9.35 -26.91
C PHE A 3 39.91 -9.77 -25.90
N CYS A 4 39.88 -11.03 -25.42
CA CYS A 4 40.90 -11.58 -24.55
C CYS A 4 42.27 -11.76 -25.26
N LYS A 5 42.31 -11.95 -26.58
CA LYS A 5 43.58 -12.16 -27.32
C LYS A 5 44.31 -10.84 -27.60
N THR A 6 43.59 -9.74 -27.78
CA THR A 6 44.19 -8.39 -27.87
C THR A 6 44.78 -7.92 -26.53
N PHE A 7 44.22 -8.38 -25.41
CA PHE A 7 44.67 -8.01 -24.06
C PHE A 7 46.01 -8.65 -23.65
N SER A 8 46.22 -9.92 -24.00
CA SER A 8 47.51 -10.60 -23.72
C SER A 8 48.67 -10.05 -24.56
N ALA A 9 48.39 -9.48 -25.75
CA ALA A 9 49.41 -8.87 -26.59
C ALA A 9 49.95 -7.55 -26.00
N LEU A 10 49.09 -6.75 -25.36
CA LEU A 10 49.47 -5.50 -24.69
C LEU A 10 50.36 -5.74 -23.45
N LEU A 11 50.07 -6.78 -22.66
CA LEU A 11 50.90 -7.18 -21.51
C LEU A 11 52.25 -7.80 -21.92
N LEU A 12 52.34 -8.45 -23.09
CA LEU A 12 53.58 -9.04 -23.59
C LEU A 12 54.54 -8.02 -24.23
N LEU A 13 54.02 -6.88 -24.68
CA LEU A 13 54.84 -5.74 -25.15
C LEU A 13 55.55 -4.99 -23.99
N TRP A 14 55.09 -5.16 -22.75
CA TRP A 14 55.71 -4.56 -21.56
C TRP A 14 56.99 -5.29 -21.10
N GLY A 15 57.20 -6.54 -21.51
CA GLY A 15 58.31 -7.36 -21.02
C GLY A 15 59.63 -7.24 -21.79
N SER A 16 59.66 -6.60 -22.97
CA SER A 16 60.76 -6.78 -23.92
C SER A 16 61.35 -5.51 -24.55
N LEU A 17 61.05 -4.31 -24.04
CA LEU A 17 61.64 -3.06 -24.56
C LEU A 17 62.18 -2.15 -23.45
N GLN A 18 63.34 -2.51 -22.92
CA GLN A 18 64.24 -1.55 -22.29
C GLN A 18 64.89 -0.70 -23.40
N GLY A 19 64.28 0.45 -23.70
CA GLY A 19 64.82 1.41 -24.68
C GLY A 19 64.25 2.81 -24.50
N TYR A 20 65.00 3.66 -23.78
CA TYR A 20 64.96 5.13 -23.81
C TYR A 20 63.59 5.85 -23.91
N ALA A 21 62.81 5.79 -22.84
CA ALA A 21 62.05 6.93 -22.33
C ALA A 21 61.90 6.71 -20.82
N LYS A 22 62.32 7.68 -19.98
CA LYS A 22 62.01 7.60 -18.54
C LYS A 22 60.51 7.85 -18.42
N ILE A 23 59.73 6.77 -18.39
CA ILE A 23 58.31 6.81 -18.08
C ILE A 23 58.18 7.61 -16.79
N SER A 24 57.42 8.71 -16.85
CA SER A 24 57.18 9.54 -15.67
C SER A 24 56.45 8.70 -14.64
N THR A 25 56.93 8.69 -13.39
CA THR A 25 56.31 7.93 -12.30
C THR A 25 54.83 8.27 -12.11
N LYS A 26 54.41 9.46 -12.56
CA LYS A 26 53.01 9.94 -12.58
C LYS A 26 52.13 9.26 -13.64
N VAL A 27 52.70 8.85 -14.78
CA VAL A 27 51.95 8.09 -15.82
C VAL A 27 51.67 6.68 -15.31
N ILE A 28 52.68 6.04 -14.69
CA ILE A 28 52.57 4.69 -14.15
C ILE A 28 51.52 4.64 -13.03
N SER A 29 51.55 5.60 -12.10
CA SER A 29 50.57 5.67 -11.01
C SER A 29 49.15 5.83 -11.56
N LEU A 30 48.95 6.74 -12.51
CA LEU A 30 47.64 7.00 -13.11
C LEU A 30 47.11 5.81 -13.91
N GLN A 31 47.96 5.15 -14.72
CA GLN A 31 47.60 3.94 -15.45
C GLN A 31 47.19 2.81 -14.49
N GLN A 32 47.95 2.56 -13.42
CA GLN A 32 47.63 1.53 -12.44
C GLN A 32 46.29 1.78 -11.74
N VAL A 33 46.02 3.04 -11.38
CA VAL A 33 44.76 3.46 -10.77
C VAL A 33 43.59 3.20 -11.73
N LEU A 34 43.64 3.71 -12.95
CA LEU A 34 42.57 3.56 -13.93
C LEU A 34 42.37 2.09 -14.37
N TYR A 35 43.44 1.29 -14.40
CA TYR A 35 43.36 -0.12 -14.75
C TYR A 35 42.62 -0.94 -13.68
N THR A 36 42.87 -0.63 -12.40
CA THR A 36 42.14 -1.26 -11.29
C THR A 36 40.66 -0.91 -11.33
N GLU A 37 40.32 0.34 -11.70
CA GLU A 37 38.92 0.76 -11.89
C GLU A 37 38.23 0.04 -13.04
N LEU A 38 38.92 -0.11 -14.18
CA LEU A 38 38.39 -0.86 -15.32
C LEU A 38 38.09 -2.31 -14.95
N GLN A 39 38.99 -2.98 -14.21
CA GLN A 39 38.76 -4.34 -13.73
C GLN A 39 37.58 -4.45 -12.77
N THR A 40 37.35 -3.43 -11.93
CA THR A 40 36.19 -3.37 -11.03
C THR A 40 34.89 -3.16 -11.81
N LEU A 41 34.89 -2.30 -12.84
CA LEU A 41 33.74 -2.06 -13.70
C LEU A 41 33.36 -3.28 -14.54
N GLU A 42 34.33 -4.00 -15.10
CA GLU A 42 34.09 -5.25 -15.84
C GLU A 42 33.46 -6.35 -14.97
N ARG A 43 33.63 -6.28 -13.65
CA ARG A 43 33.01 -7.19 -12.68
C ARG A 43 31.68 -6.68 -12.13
N SER A 44 31.24 -5.48 -12.50
CA SER A 44 29.95 -4.91 -12.08
C SER A 44 28.78 -5.76 -12.62
N ALA A 45 27.85 -6.13 -11.73
CA ALA A 45 26.64 -6.88 -12.08
C ALA A 45 25.73 -6.11 -13.05
N VAL A 46 25.80 -4.77 -13.05
CA VAL A 46 25.03 -3.88 -13.92
C VAL A 46 25.55 -3.92 -15.37
N VAL A 47 26.82 -4.23 -15.62
CA VAL A 47 27.35 -4.46 -16.98
C VAL A 47 27.05 -5.89 -17.46
N MET A 48 27.07 -6.87 -16.56
CA MET A 48 26.93 -8.30 -16.88
C MET A 48 25.48 -8.73 -17.16
N HIS A 49 24.49 -7.98 -16.66
CA HIS A 49 23.07 -8.24 -16.90
C HIS A 49 22.42 -7.05 -17.62
N PRO A 50 22.40 -7.04 -18.96
CA PRO A 50 21.60 -6.06 -19.68
C PRO A 50 20.13 -6.29 -19.32
N LEU A 51 19.53 -5.32 -18.64
CA LEU A 51 18.10 -5.33 -18.36
C LEU A 51 17.37 -5.39 -19.71
N GLN A 52 16.48 -6.38 -19.87
CA GLN A 52 15.45 -6.34 -20.90
C GLN A 52 14.57 -5.14 -20.58
N ALA A 53 14.89 -3.99 -21.17
CA ALA A 53 14.04 -2.83 -21.14
C ALA A 53 12.77 -3.18 -21.91
N THR A 54 11.74 -3.64 -21.21
CA THR A 54 10.38 -3.35 -21.64
C THR A 54 10.28 -1.82 -21.61
N PRO A 55 9.99 -1.17 -22.74
CA PRO A 55 9.84 0.29 -22.79
C PRO A 55 8.56 0.64 -22.02
N GLY A 56 8.68 0.76 -20.71
CA GLY A 56 7.64 1.23 -19.81
C GLY A 56 7.92 2.68 -19.43
N GLU A 57 6.89 3.51 -19.44
CA GLU A 57 6.94 4.95 -19.14
C GLU A 57 7.31 5.29 -17.68
N SER A 58 7.52 4.30 -16.80
CA SER A 58 7.76 4.53 -15.38
C SER A 58 9.14 5.13 -15.07
N ALA A 59 9.19 5.99 -14.04
CA ALA A 59 10.41 6.64 -13.58
C ALA A 59 11.52 5.64 -13.21
N LEU A 60 11.14 4.50 -12.64
CA LEU A 60 12.05 3.42 -12.24
C LEU A 60 12.76 2.78 -13.44
N GLY A 61 12.04 2.50 -14.53
CA GLY A 61 12.62 1.96 -15.76
C GLY A 61 13.66 2.92 -16.34
N ARG A 62 13.30 4.22 -16.40
CA ARG A 62 14.19 5.28 -16.87
C ARG A 62 15.44 5.43 -16.00
N LEU A 63 15.31 5.34 -14.67
CA LEU A 63 16.44 5.43 -13.74
C LEU A 63 17.44 4.28 -13.94
N ARG A 64 16.95 3.04 -14.08
CA ARG A 64 17.78 1.88 -14.39
C ARG A 64 18.53 2.05 -15.71
N THR A 65 17.87 2.58 -16.75
CA THR A 65 18.53 2.91 -18.01
C THR A 65 19.65 3.94 -17.84
N VAL A 66 19.44 5.01 -17.06
CA VAL A 66 20.47 6.02 -16.77
C VAL A 66 21.68 5.40 -16.06
N PHE A 67 21.44 4.49 -15.09
CA PHE A 67 22.52 3.82 -14.36
C PHE A 67 23.33 2.88 -15.26
N HIS A 68 22.67 2.06 -16.08
CA HIS A 68 23.37 1.21 -17.06
C HIS A 68 24.17 2.00 -18.07
N GLU A 69 23.57 3.05 -18.63
CA GLU A 69 24.22 3.88 -19.63
C GLU A 69 25.44 4.61 -19.04
N PHE A 70 25.35 5.07 -17.79
CA PHE A 70 26.49 5.65 -17.08
C PHE A 70 27.65 4.66 -16.95
N GLU A 71 27.41 3.42 -16.50
CA GLU A 71 28.47 2.43 -16.36
C GLU A 71 29.12 2.08 -17.70
N ARG A 72 28.31 1.92 -18.76
CA ARG A 72 28.79 1.66 -20.13
C ARG A 72 29.69 2.80 -20.63
N GLN A 73 29.19 4.04 -20.56
CA GLN A 73 29.95 5.23 -20.98
C GLN A 73 31.23 5.39 -20.17
N ASN A 74 31.19 5.08 -18.87
CA ASN A 74 32.35 5.16 -18.00
C ASN A 74 33.43 4.13 -18.36
N GLN A 75 33.04 2.89 -18.66
CA GLN A 75 33.96 1.84 -19.12
C GLN A 75 34.64 2.22 -20.45
N GLU A 76 33.86 2.72 -21.42
CA GLU A 76 34.38 3.18 -22.72
C GLU A 76 35.38 4.34 -22.54
N SER A 77 35.05 5.28 -21.64
CA SER A 77 35.86 6.46 -21.37
C SER A 77 37.19 6.11 -20.68
N ILE A 78 37.17 5.28 -19.64
CA ILE A 78 38.41 4.81 -18.98
C ILE A 78 39.30 4.04 -19.96
N THR A 79 38.70 3.20 -20.80
CA THR A 79 39.43 2.44 -21.83
C THR A 79 40.15 3.38 -22.80
N ALA A 80 39.49 4.45 -23.23
CA ALA A 80 40.07 5.44 -24.12
C ALA A 80 41.21 6.24 -23.43
N ILE A 81 41.02 6.65 -22.18
CA ILE A 81 42.04 7.35 -21.39
C ILE A 81 43.28 6.47 -21.21
N LEU A 82 43.11 5.19 -20.87
CA LEU A 82 44.22 4.24 -20.70
C LEU A 82 45.03 4.05 -21.99
N ARG A 83 44.39 4.08 -23.17
CA ARG A 83 45.09 4.02 -24.46
C ARG A 83 45.95 5.25 -24.71
N VAL A 84 45.41 6.45 -24.46
CA VAL A 84 46.18 7.70 -24.56
C VAL A 84 47.37 7.67 -23.62
N LEU A 85 47.16 7.31 -22.35
CA LEU A 85 48.23 7.26 -21.36
C LEU A 85 49.31 6.21 -21.68
N ALA A 86 48.96 5.08 -22.29
CA ALA A 86 49.93 4.07 -22.74
C ALA A 86 50.81 4.56 -23.91
N LEU A 87 50.32 5.53 -24.68
CA LEU A 87 51.01 6.08 -25.84
C LEU A 87 51.78 7.36 -25.56
N VAL A 88 51.59 8.01 -24.41
CA VAL A 88 52.48 9.09 -23.95
C VAL A 88 53.92 8.57 -23.73
N ASP A 89 54.08 7.25 -23.58
CA ASP A 89 55.37 6.57 -23.41
C ASP A 89 56.05 6.15 -24.73
N HIS A 90 55.36 6.27 -25.87
CA HIS A 90 55.85 5.86 -27.19
C HIS A 90 55.66 6.96 -28.24
N THR A 91 56.42 6.90 -29.33
CA THR A 91 56.47 7.87 -30.44
C THR A 91 55.18 8.71 -30.65
N VAL A 92 55.34 10.05 -30.58
CA VAL A 92 54.29 11.10 -30.62
C VAL A 92 53.22 10.92 -31.71
N GLU A 93 53.57 10.35 -32.87
CA GLU A 93 52.63 10.10 -33.98
C GLU A 93 51.48 9.15 -33.64
N ASN A 94 51.73 8.09 -32.87
CA ASN A 94 50.67 7.15 -32.48
C ASN A 94 49.75 7.76 -31.41
N THR A 95 50.31 8.61 -30.55
CA THR A 95 49.58 9.34 -29.51
C THR A 95 48.57 10.31 -30.13
N ILE A 96 48.92 10.96 -31.24
CA ILE A 96 48.02 11.88 -31.97
C ILE A 96 46.78 11.15 -32.51
N GLN A 97 46.92 9.96 -33.10
CA GLN A 97 45.78 9.17 -33.62
C GLN A 97 44.83 8.66 -32.52
N ASP A 98 45.35 8.27 -31.36
CA ASP A 98 44.48 7.82 -30.26
C ASP A 98 43.88 9.00 -29.47
N CYS A 99 44.54 10.16 -29.50
CA CYS A 99 43.94 11.41 -29.06
C CYS A 99 42.69 11.77 -29.87
N GLU A 100 42.72 11.67 -31.22
CA GLU A 100 41.53 11.83 -32.08
C GLU A 100 40.35 10.95 -31.65
N LYS A 101 40.60 9.73 -31.18
CA LYS A 101 39.54 8.84 -30.69
C LYS A 101 38.93 9.31 -29.36
N VAL A 102 39.69 9.97 -28.50
CA VAL A 102 39.16 10.60 -27.28
C VAL A 102 38.29 11.79 -27.63
N PHE A 103 38.70 12.63 -28.59
CA PHE A 103 37.89 13.76 -29.09
C PHE A 103 36.57 13.31 -29.75
N HIS A 104 36.52 12.08 -30.27
CA HIS A 104 35.35 11.53 -30.93
C HIS A 104 34.53 10.54 -30.08
N LEU A 105 34.76 10.48 -28.76
CA LEU A 105 33.92 9.69 -27.88
C LEU A 105 32.48 10.22 -27.89
N PRO A 106 31.48 9.43 -28.32
CA PRO A 106 30.07 9.85 -28.29
C PRO A 106 29.59 10.22 -26.89
N SER A 107 30.31 9.79 -25.86
CA SER A 107 30.01 10.09 -24.46
C SER A 107 30.29 11.55 -24.07
N LEU A 108 31.14 12.31 -24.79
CA LEU A 108 31.43 13.72 -24.47
C LEU A 108 30.19 14.63 -24.59
N ASP A 109 29.27 14.27 -25.47
CA ASP A 109 27.96 14.93 -25.70
C ASP A 109 26.81 14.20 -24.97
N SER A 110 27.13 13.29 -24.05
CA SER A 110 26.14 12.50 -23.32
C SER A 110 25.17 13.39 -22.54
N ALA A 111 23.87 13.13 -22.71
CA ALA A 111 22.80 13.70 -21.89
C ALA A 111 22.69 13.02 -20.50
N ASN A 112 23.51 12.00 -20.21
CA ASN A 112 23.50 11.31 -18.92
C ASN A 112 24.09 12.21 -17.82
N VAL A 113 23.26 12.59 -16.85
CA VAL A 113 23.64 13.47 -15.73
C VAL A 113 24.82 12.94 -14.93
N LEU A 114 24.86 11.64 -14.65
CA LEU A 114 25.93 11.02 -13.86
C LEU A 114 27.25 11.06 -14.62
N PHE A 115 27.21 10.79 -15.93
CA PHE A 115 28.40 10.85 -16.76
C PHE A 115 28.98 12.27 -16.82
N ARG A 116 28.12 13.27 -16.99
CA ARG A 116 28.49 14.68 -17.04
C ARG A 116 29.17 15.13 -15.75
N ASP A 117 28.66 14.70 -14.60
CA ASP A 117 29.13 15.18 -13.31
C ASP A 117 30.34 14.38 -12.79
N VAL A 118 30.47 13.10 -13.17
CA VAL A 118 31.52 12.20 -12.67
C VAL A 118 32.69 12.08 -13.64
N THR A 119 32.43 11.60 -14.87
CA THR A 119 33.45 11.12 -15.81
C THR A 119 33.93 12.20 -16.79
N ARG A 120 33.02 13.06 -17.26
CA ARG A 120 33.34 14.12 -18.24
C ARG A 120 34.47 15.07 -17.77
N PRO A 121 34.57 15.49 -16.50
CA PRO A 121 35.66 16.38 -16.07
C PRO A 121 37.05 15.78 -16.31
N LEU A 122 37.23 14.47 -16.07
CA LEU A 122 38.49 13.79 -16.34
C LEU A 122 38.78 13.71 -17.84
N LEU A 123 37.77 13.39 -18.66
CA LEU A 123 37.92 13.35 -20.11
C LEU A 123 38.36 14.69 -20.69
N LEU A 124 37.78 15.81 -20.24
CA LEU A 124 38.17 17.16 -20.68
C LEU A 124 39.63 17.49 -20.32
N ARG A 125 40.14 17.00 -19.18
CA ARG A 125 41.57 17.17 -18.82
C ARG A 125 42.48 16.32 -19.69
N VAL A 126 42.08 15.09 -20.02
CA VAL A 126 42.82 14.21 -20.94
C VAL A 126 42.78 14.74 -22.37
N GLU A 127 41.66 15.34 -22.77
CA GLU A 127 41.52 16.06 -24.04
C GLU A 127 42.52 17.23 -24.11
N THR A 128 42.61 18.03 -23.05
CA THR A 128 43.61 19.11 -22.95
C THR A 128 45.04 18.56 -23.07
N LEU A 129 45.33 17.44 -22.40
CA LEU A 129 46.63 16.76 -22.52
C LEU A 129 46.91 16.36 -23.99
N CYS A 130 45.91 15.83 -24.67
CA CYS A 130 45.99 15.47 -26.08
C CYS A 130 46.29 16.67 -27.00
N GLN A 131 45.65 17.83 -26.75
CA GLN A 131 45.95 19.06 -27.48
C GLN A 131 47.41 19.51 -27.27
N GLN A 132 47.93 19.37 -26.04
CA GLN A 132 49.32 19.73 -25.73
C GLN A 132 50.35 18.76 -26.32
N ILE A 133 50.00 17.48 -26.44
CA ILE A 133 50.84 16.50 -27.14
C ILE A 133 50.92 16.83 -28.63
N ALA A 134 49.79 17.20 -29.24
CA ALA A 134 49.73 17.59 -30.65
C ALA A 134 50.48 18.90 -30.94
N SER A 135 50.54 19.83 -29.98
CA SER A 135 51.26 21.11 -30.12
C SER A 135 52.78 21.00 -29.89
N GLY A 136 53.25 19.91 -29.26
CA GLY A 136 54.67 19.62 -29.05
C GLY A 136 55.33 20.37 -27.89
N SER A 137 54.56 20.91 -26.94
CA SER A 137 55.08 21.67 -25.79
C SER A 137 55.45 20.77 -24.60
N VAL A 138 56.70 20.28 -24.58
CA VAL A 138 57.20 19.31 -23.57
C VAL A 138 57.05 19.80 -22.12
N ASP A 139 57.31 21.07 -21.83
CA ASP A 139 57.19 21.64 -20.48
C ASP A 139 55.72 21.76 -20.02
N GLU A 140 54.79 21.95 -20.95
CA GLU A 140 53.35 22.06 -20.65
C GLU A 140 52.70 20.68 -20.49
N ILE A 141 53.23 19.65 -21.15
CA ILE A 141 52.79 18.25 -21.01
C ILE A 141 52.96 17.77 -19.56
N GLU A 142 54.10 18.03 -18.91
CA GLU A 142 54.32 17.59 -17.53
C GLU A 142 53.36 18.27 -16.54
N SER A 143 53.14 19.57 -16.70
CA SER A 143 52.18 20.35 -15.90
C SER A 143 50.73 19.85 -16.11
N THR A 144 50.37 19.54 -17.35
CA THR A 144 49.04 19.03 -17.71
C THR A 144 48.84 17.62 -17.15
N MET A 145 49.86 16.76 -17.18
CA MET A 145 49.80 15.44 -16.54
C MET A 145 49.57 15.50 -15.03
N VAL A 146 50.18 16.46 -14.31
CA VAL A 146 49.88 16.68 -12.87
C VAL A 146 48.42 17.06 -12.67
N THR A 147 47.86 17.85 -13.59
CA THR A 147 46.45 18.25 -13.54
C THR A 147 45.52 17.05 -13.80
N VAL A 148 45.86 16.20 -14.77
CA VAL A 148 45.13 14.96 -15.06
C VAL A 148 45.20 13.99 -13.87
N GLU A 149 46.37 13.82 -13.25
CA GLU A 149 46.53 12.97 -12.06
C GLU A 149 45.69 13.45 -10.88
N ARG A 150 45.66 14.77 -10.63
CA ARG A 150 44.80 15.35 -9.60
C ARG A 150 43.32 15.10 -9.91
N GLU A 151 42.90 15.36 -11.14
CA GLU A 151 41.51 15.14 -11.56
C GLU A 151 41.12 13.67 -11.50
N ALA A 152 42.02 12.74 -11.84
CA ALA A 152 41.76 11.31 -11.75
C ALA A 152 41.52 10.84 -10.31
N ASN A 153 42.25 11.41 -9.35
CA ASN A 153 42.00 11.15 -7.93
C ASN A 153 40.63 11.67 -7.47
N SER A 154 40.23 12.88 -7.92
CA SER A 154 38.90 13.43 -7.65
C SER A 154 37.79 12.64 -8.34
N TYR A 155 38.01 12.21 -9.60
CA TYR A 155 37.13 11.33 -10.35
C TYR A 155 36.85 10.03 -9.58
N ARG A 156 37.89 9.39 -9.01
CA ARG A 156 37.69 8.17 -8.23
C ARG A 156 36.79 8.40 -7.02
N GLN A 157 37.02 9.49 -6.27
CA GLN A 157 36.17 9.83 -5.13
C GLN A 157 34.70 10.03 -5.56
N ARG A 158 34.48 10.77 -6.66
CA ARG A 158 33.13 10.97 -7.21
C ARG A 158 32.51 9.66 -7.70
N LEU A 159 33.30 8.79 -8.32
CA LEU A 159 32.84 7.50 -8.82
C LEU A 159 32.45 6.56 -7.67
N ASP A 160 33.26 6.46 -6.63
CA ASP A 160 32.98 5.63 -5.46
C ASP A 160 31.70 6.10 -4.74
N GLU A 161 31.54 7.41 -4.55
CA GLU A 161 30.33 7.99 -3.98
C GLU A 161 29.11 7.73 -4.87
N THR A 162 29.25 7.92 -6.18
CA THR A 162 28.18 7.68 -7.16
C THR A 162 27.75 6.22 -7.18
N LYS A 163 28.70 5.28 -7.26
CA LYS A 163 28.42 3.83 -7.24
C LYS A 163 27.75 3.42 -5.93
N ARG A 164 28.21 3.92 -4.79
CA ARG A 164 27.58 3.67 -3.50
C ARG A 164 26.13 4.18 -3.48
N ASN A 165 25.88 5.40 -3.95
CA ASN A 165 24.55 5.99 -4.00
C ASN A 165 23.63 5.25 -4.98
N MET A 166 24.14 4.84 -6.16
CA MET A 166 23.41 3.99 -7.10
C MET A 166 22.98 2.67 -6.46
N GLN A 167 23.88 2.01 -5.71
CA GLN A 167 23.57 0.76 -5.01
C GLN A 167 22.50 0.95 -3.93
N ILE A 168 22.56 2.04 -3.15
CA ILE A 168 21.54 2.36 -2.15
C ILE A 168 20.17 2.51 -2.81
N VAL A 169 20.11 3.29 -3.90
CA VAL A 169 18.86 3.53 -4.63
C VAL A 169 18.32 2.24 -5.27
N LEU A 170 19.18 1.44 -5.92
CA LEU A 170 18.77 0.17 -6.53
C LEU A 170 18.27 -0.84 -5.49
N HIS A 171 18.96 -0.98 -4.36
CA HIS A 171 18.55 -1.90 -3.29
C HIS A 171 17.22 -1.47 -2.65
N ALA A 172 17.05 -0.18 -2.39
CA ALA A 172 15.79 0.35 -1.87
C ALA A 172 14.63 0.09 -2.86
N LEU A 173 14.90 0.24 -4.16
CA LEU A 173 13.93 -0.01 -5.22
C LEU A 173 13.53 -1.47 -5.34
N ASP A 174 14.50 -2.37 -5.35
CA ASP A 174 14.22 -3.81 -5.50
C ASP A 174 13.43 -4.35 -4.31
N ASN A 175 13.72 -3.88 -3.09
CA ASN A 175 12.98 -4.30 -1.89
C ASN A 175 11.59 -3.66 -1.81
N SER A 176 11.42 -2.43 -2.29
CA SER A 176 10.14 -1.72 -2.21
C SER A 176 9.01 -2.36 -3.00
N VAL A 177 9.32 -3.01 -4.13
CA VAL A 177 8.33 -3.67 -4.98
C VAL A 177 7.69 -4.88 -4.28
N GLU A 178 8.44 -5.57 -3.42
CA GLU A 178 7.90 -6.67 -2.60
C GLU A 178 7.19 -6.17 -1.33
N ILE A 179 7.65 -5.05 -0.75
CA ILE A 179 7.16 -4.51 0.52
C ILE A 179 5.72 -3.94 0.42
N PHE A 180 5.33 -3.35 -0.69
CA PHE A 180 4.02 -2.67 -0.80
C PHE A 180 2.88 -3.54 -1.35
N SER A 181 3.05 -4.87 -1.34
CA SER A 181 1.99 -5.81 -1.71
C SER A 181 0.98 -6.00 -0.56
N LEU A 182 0.22 -4.95 -0.23
CA LEU A 182 -0.88 -5.04 0.75
C LEU A 182 -2.16 -5.65 0.15
N SER A 183 -2.20 -5.94 -1.15
CA SER A 183 -3.40 -6.44 -1.84
C SER A 183 -4.01 -7.66 -1.14
N SER A 184 -3.19 -8.61 -0.69
CA SER A 184 -3.67 -9.79 0.01
C SER A 184 -4.27 -9.47 1.39
N GLU A 185 -3.77 -8.45 2.08
CA GLU A 185 -4.33 -8.02 3.38
C GLU A 185 -5.67 -7.31 3.18
N PHE A 186 -5.82 -6.53 2.11
CA PHE A 186 -7.11 -5.98 1.73
C PHE A 186 -8.11 -7.09 1.37
N ASP A 187 -7.71 -8.07 0.57
CA ASP A 187 -8.63 -9.16 0.19
C ASP A 187 -9.11 -9.94 1.43
N VAL A 188 -8.22 -10.23 2.39
CA VAL A 188 -8.57 -10.89 3.66
C VAL A 188 -9.52 -10.03 4.50
N LEU A 189 -9.25 -8.73 4.66
CA LEU A 189 -10.13 -7.84 5.44
C LEU A 189 -11.52 -7.72 4.82
N PHE A 190 -11.60 -7.66 3.48
CA PHE A 190 -12.88 -7.61 2.79
C PHE A 190 -13.67 -8.90 2.99
N GLU A 191 -13.01 -10.06 2.88
CA GLU A 191 -13.62 -11.37 3.16
C GLU A 191 -14.13 -11.45 4.62
N GLU A 192 -13.38 -10.93 5.59
CA GLU A 192 -13.81 -10.87 6.99
C GLU A 192 -15.07 -10.00 7.17
N ILE A 193 -15.13 -8.83 6.54
CA ILE A 193 -16.30 -7.93 6.59
C ILE A 193 -17.51 -8.61 5.95
N GLU A 194 -17.35 -9.26 4.80
CA GLU A 194 -18.42 -9.99 4.12
C GLU A 194 -18.93 -11.17 4.97
N GLN A 195 -18.03 -11.90 5.62
CA GLN A 195 -18.38 -13.00 6.51
C GLN A 195 -19.16 -12.52 7.75
N ILE A 196 -18.75 -11.41 8.36
CA ILE A 196 -19.45 -10.79 9.49
C ILE A 196 -20.86 -10.38 9.06
N ASN A 197 -20.97 -9.70 7.92
CA ASN A 197 -22.26 -9.28 7.34
C ASN A 197 -23.21 -10.47 7.14
N SER A 198 -22.72 -11.55 6.52
CA SER A 198 -23.51 -12.78 6.33
C SER A 198 -23.94 -13.41 7.65
N THR A 199 -23.04 -13.49 8.63
CA THR A 199 -23.30 -14.09 9.94
C THR A 199 -24.38 -13.32 10.71
N ILE A 200 -24.32 -11.99 10.66
CA ILE A 200 -25.32 -11.11 11.26
C ILE A 200 -26.68 -11.33 10.60
N ARG A 201 -26.73 -11.34 9.26
CA ARG A 201 -27.96 -11.54 8.51
C ARG A 201 -28.64 -12.86 8.86
N GLU A 202 -27.88 -13.95 8.92
CA GLU A 202 -28.40 -15.26 9.34
C GLU A 202 -28.92 -15.26 10.77
N SER A 203 -28.26 -14.52 11.67
CA SER A 203 -28.67 -14.40 13.06
C SER A 203 -30.00 -13.66 13.21
N ILE A 204 -30.21 -12.57 12.47
CA ILE A 204 -31.49 -11.83 12.44
C ILE A 204 -32.62 -12.73 11.95
N LEU A 205 -32.41 -13.42 10.82
CA LEU A 205 -33.41 -14.32 10.24
C LEU A 205 -33.75 -15.48 11.18
N THR A 206 -32.75 -16.03 11.87
CA THR A 206 -32.94 -17.11 12.85
C THR A 206 -33.73 -16.62 14.06
N ALA A 207 -33.42 -15.43 14.59
CA ALA A 207 -34.13 -14.84 15.72
C ALA A 207 -35.61 -14.59 15.40
N ALA A 208 -35.88 -13.98 14.24
CA ALA A 208 -37.23 -13.72 13.76
C ALA A 208 -38.00 -15.02 13.51
N GLY A 209 -37.37 -16.02 12.89
CA GLY A 209 -37.97 -17.33 12.66
C GLY A 209 -38.34 -18.06 13.95
N ASN A 210 -37.50 -17.96 14.99
CA ASN A 210 -37.76 -18.52 16.31
C ASN A 210 -38.94 -17.83 17.01
N LEU A 211 -39.01 -16.50 16.94
CA LEU A 211 -40.14 -15.72 17.47
C LEU A 211 -41.45 -16.17 16.80
N ARG A 212 -41.50 -16.17 15.46
CA ARG A 212 -42.70 -16.58 14.70
C ARG A 212 -43.13 -18.00 15.04
N THR A 213 -42.18 -18.94 15.12
CA THR A 213 -42.47 -20.34 15.43
C THR A 213 -43.05 -20.50 16.83
N LYS A 214 -42.43 -19.88 17.85
CA LYS A 214 -42.89 -19.95 19.25
C LYS A 214 -44.32 -19.43 19.39
N GLN A 215 -44.61 -18.25 18.83
CA GLN A 215 -45.93 -17.64 18.98
C GLN A 215 -47.01 -18.39 18.18
N ARG A 216 -46.67 -18.90 16.99
CA ARG A 216 -47.61 -19.70 16.20
C ARG A 216 -48.07 -20.96 16.94
N LEU A 217 -47.15 -21.65 17.63
CA LEU A 217 -47.51 -22.86 18.38
C LEU A 217 -48.58 -22.58 19.44
N ILE A 218 -48.43 -21.50 20.21
CA ILE A 218 -49.37 -21.15 21.27
C ILE A 218 -50.67 -20.58 20.70
N GLY A 219 -50.60 -19.76 19.65
CA GLY A 219 -51.78 -19.28 18.93
C GLY A 219 -52.61 -20.44 18.38
N ASP A 220 -51.98 -21.42 17.73
CA ASP A 220 -52.64 -22.61 17.20
C ASP A 220 -53.27 -23.46 18.33
N GLU A 221 -52.65 -23.54 19.52
CA GLU A 221 -53.22 -24.22 20.69
C GLU A 221 -54.49 -23.53 21.22
N ILE A 222 -54.49 -22.19 21.30
CA ILE A 222 -55.68 -21.43 21.72
C ILE A 222 -56.83 -21.61 20.73
N LEU A 223 -56.54 -21.55 19.42
CA LEU A 223 -57.54 -21.67 18.35
C LEU A 223 -58.15 -23.07 18.22
N GLN A 224 -57.51 -24.10 18.79
CA GLN A 224 -58.02 -25.48 18.80
C GLN A 224 -59.04 -25.74 19.91
N LEU A 225 -59.14 -24.88 20.93
CA LEU A 225 -60.18 -24.95 21.95
C LEU A 225 -61.52 -24.52 21.34
N ARG A 226 -62.54 -25.40 21.37
CA ARG A 226 -63.89 -25.12 20.85
C ARG A 226 -64.96 -25.62 21.82
N GLY A 227 -65.99 -24.81 22.07
CA GLY A 227 -67.20 -25.20 22.77
C GLY A 227 -68.21 -24.10 23.17
N THR A 228 -68.00 -22.80 22.94
CA THR A 228 -68.91 -21.72 23.37
C THR A 228 -69.16 -20.61 22.31
N ASN A 229 -70.10 -19.68 22.56
CA ASN A 229 -70.39 -18.56 21.65
C ASN A 229 -69.33 -17.44 21.69
N ASP A 230 -68.54 -17.33 22.76
CA ASP A 230 -67.42 -16.38 22.91
C ASP A 230 -66.19 -16.82 22.07
N ASP A 231 -66.23 -18.02 21.49
CA ASP A 231 -65.13 -18.60 20.72
C ASP A 231 -64.88 -17.85 19.40
N ALA A 232 -65.90 -17.24 18.79
CA ALA A 232 -65.77 -16.55 17.51
C ALA A 232 -64.99 -15.23 17.65
N ASP A 233 -65.25 -14.49 18.73
CA ASP A 233 -64.58 -13.22 18.99
C ASP A 233 -63.16 -13.45 19.53
N MET A 234 -62.96 -14.46 20.38
CA MET A 234 -61.62 -14.90 20.81
C MET A 234 -60.77 -15.38 19.63
N TYR A 235 -61.37 -16.15 18.72
CA TYR A 235 -60.72 -16.57 17.48
C TYR A 235 -60.26 -15.36 16.64
N ALA A 236 -61.12 -14.35 16.50
CA ALA A 236 -60.80 -13.13 15.76
C ALA A 236 -59.66 -12.34 16.45
N ALA A 237 -59.72 -12.17 17.77
CA ALA A 237 -58.70 -11.46 18.56
C ALA A 237 -57.32 -12.11 18.42
N ILE A 238 -57.23 -13.42 18.65
CA ILE A 238 -55.97 -14.18 18.55
C ILE A 238 -55.45 -14.19 17.10
N THR A 239 -56.33 -14.37 16.11
CA THR A 239 -55.92 -14.35 14.69
C THR A 239 -55.38 -12.98 14.29
N ASN A 240 -56.03 -11.89 14.72
CA ASN A 240 -55.58 -10.53 14.43
C ASN A 240 -54.24 -10.23 15.12
N PHE A 241 -54.09 -10.59 16.39
CA PHE A 241 -52.84 -10.42 17.13
C PHE A 241 -51.68 -11.19 16.48
N MET A 242 -51.90 -12.46 16.10
CA MET A 242 -50.89 -13.28 15.43
C MET A 242 -50.48 -12.71 14.06
N LYS A 243 -51.45 -12.15 13.33
CA LYS A 243 -51.18 -11.49 12.04
C LYS A 243 -50.38 -10.20 12.22
N LEU A 244 -50.71 -9.41 13.25
CA LEU A 244 -49.98 -8.19 13.58
C LEU A 244 -48.54 -8.51 13.97
N LEU A 245 -48.33 -9.47 14.87
CA LEU A 245 -46.99 -9.92 15.25
C LEU A 245 -46.15 -10.35 14.04
N ASP A 246 -46.74 -11.12 13.11
CA ASP A 246 -46.02 -11.57 11.90
C ASP A 246 -45.65 -10.38 11.01
N ASN A 247 -46.57 -9.41 10.85
CA ASN A 247 -46.33 -8.18 10.10
C ASN A 247 -45.22 -7.32 10.72
N GLU A 248 -45.31 -7.03 12.02
CA GLU A 248 -44.29 -6.22 12.71
C GLU A 248 -42.93 -6.92 12.74
N THR A 249 -42.91 -8.25 12.88
CA THR A 249 -41.67 -9.03 12.79
C THR A 249 -41.10 -9.02 11.37
N GLU A 250 -41.93 -8.97 10.33
CA GLU A 250 -41.47 -8.84 8.94
C GLU A 250 -40.86 -7.46 8.68
N LEU A 251 -41.55 -6.39 9.09
CA LEU A 251 -41.07 -5.02 8.97
C LEU A 251 -39.73 -4.84 9.69
N LEU A 252 -39.60 -5.33 10.93
CA LEU A 252 -38.33 -5.26 11.64
C LEU A 252 -37.19 -6.00 10.92
N VAL A 253 -37.46 -7.16 10.30
CA VAL A 253 -36.44 -7.89 9.55
C VAL A 253 -36.02 -7.14 8.29
N GLU A 254 -36.98 -6.51 7.59
CA GLU A 254 -36.70 -5.67 6.42
C GLU A 254 -35.84 -4.47 6.81
N ASP A 255 -36.23 -3.73 7.86
CA ASP A 255 -35.51 -2.56 8.37
C ASP A 255 -34.07 -2.91 8.78
N LEU A 256 -33.91 -3.98 9.57
CA LEU A 256 -32.58 -4.43 10.01
C LEU A 256 -31.71 -4.90 8.84
N ALA A 257 -32.31 -5.49 7.81
CA ALA A 257 -31.58 -5.90 6.61
C ALA A 257 -31.17 -4.70 5.75
N GLU A 258 -32.01 -3.67 5.65
CA GLU A 258 -31.69 -2.41 4.97
C GLU A 258 -30.52 -1.71 5.67
N GLN A 259 -30.61 -1.51 6.99
CA GLN A 259 -29.54 -0.92 7.79
C GLN A 259 -28.21 -1.66 7.63
N LEU A 260 -28.26 -3.00 7.67
CA LEU A 260 -27.08 -3.84 7.51
C LEU A 260 -26.45 -3.72 6.12
N ASN A 261 -27.28 -3.67 5.06
CA ASN A 261 -26.80 -3.48 3.69
C ASN A 261 -26.19 -2.09 3.50
N ASP A 262 -26.81 -1.05 4.04
CA ASP A 262 -26.32 0.33 3.95
C ASP A 262 -24.94 0.46 4.61
N TRP A 263 -24.80 -0.06 5.83
CA TRP A 263 -23.51 -0.11 6.50
C TRP A 263 -22.46 -0.88 5.71
N PHE A 264 -22.81 -2.05 5.16
CA PHE A 264 -21.88 -2.86 4.37
C PHE A 264 -21.42 -2.12 3.12
N ASN A 265 -22.35 -1.51 2.38
CA ASN A 265 -22.05 -0.75 1.17
C ASN A 265 -21.16 0.46 1.47
N GLN A 266 -21.47 1.22 2.52
CA GLN A 266 -20.65 2.37 2.93
C GLN A 266 -19.25 1.95 3.37
N THR A 267 -19.16 0.86 4.14
CA THR A 267 -17.87 0.30 4.58
C THR A 267 -17.05 -0.17 3.38
N ALA A 268 -17.68 -0.86 2.42
CA ALA A 268 -17.04 -1.30 1.19
C ALA A 268 -16.58 -0.11 0.32
N ASP A 269 -17.38 0.94 0.20
CA ASP A 269 -17.01 2.15 -0.54
C ASP A 269 -15.80 2.84 0.10
N MET A 270 -15.80 3.02 1.42
CA MET A 270 -14.65 3.59 2.12
C MET A 270 -13.41 2.70 1.97
N PHE A 271 -13.57 1.38 2.06
CA PHE A 271 -12.50 0.41 1.88
C PHE A 271 -11.88 0.50 0.48
N ASN A 272 -12.72 0.58 -0.57
CA ASN A 272 -12.28 0.73 -1.95
C ASN A 272 -11.53 2.05 -2.18
N LEU A 273 -12.02 3.16 -1.63
CA LEU A 273 -11.35 4.46 -1.68
C LEU A 273 -9.97 4.38 -1.02
N VAL A 274 -9.90 3.80 0.18
CA VAL A 274 -8.62 3.62 0.89
C VAL A 274 -7.68 2.71 0.10
N GLN A 275 -8.17 1.63 -0.50
CA GLN A 275 -7.36 0.74 -1.33
C GLN A 275 -6.78 1.45 -2.56
N GLU A 276 -7.56 2.30 -3.23
CA GLU A 276 -7.10 3.10 -4.37
C GLU A 276 -6.02 4.09 -3.96
N GLU A 277 -6.25 4.86 -2.90
CA GLU A 277 -5.29 5.83 -2.39
C GLU A 277 -3.99 5.16 -1.90
N ILE A 278 -4.10 4.06 -1.16
CA ILE A 278 -2.93 3.30 -0.66
C ILE A 278 -2.07 2.74 -1.79
N ARG A 279 -2.66 2.36 -2.93
CA ARG A 279 -1.88 1.96 -4.12
C ARG A 279 -1.07 3.11 -4.72
N ASN A 280 -1.55 4.34 -4.61
CA ASN A 280 -0.90 5.52 -5.18
C ASN A 280 0.22 6.07 -4.29
N ILE A 281 0.14 5.91 -2.96
CA ILE A 281 1.10 6.54 -2.04
C ILE A 281 2.55 6.02 -2.24
N PRO A 282 2.83 4.71 -2.33
CA PRO A 282 4.18 4.22 -2.63
C PRO A 282 4.70 4.75 -3.98
N ARG A 283 3.80 4.84 -4.97
CA ARG A 283 4.11 5.40 -6.29
C ARG A 283 4.54 6.87 -6.17
N GLU A 284 3.75 7.71 -5.51
CA GLU A 284 4.07 9.12 -5.33
C GLU A 284 5.37 9.34 -4.53
N LEU A 285 5.62 8.50 -3.51
CA LEU A 285 6.80 8.62 -2.66
C LEU A 285 8.09 8.17 -3.34
N MET A 286 8.00 7.25 -4.28
CA MET A 286 9.17 6.71 -4.98
C MET A 286 9.39 7.36 -6.34
N GLU A 287 8.34 7.57 -7.12
CA GLU A 287 8.47 8.12 -8.47
C GLU A 287 8.83 9.60 -8.44
N TYR A 288 8.23 10.40 -7.55
CA TYR A 288 8.47 11.86 -7.54
C TYR A 288 9.96 12.24 -7.32
N PRO A 289 10.69 11.69 -6.32
CA PRO A 289 12.12 11.95 -6.18
C PRO A 289 12.96 11.46 -7.37
N MET A 290 12.55 10.35 -8.01
CA MET A 290 13.25 9.82 -9.18
C MET A 290 13.04 10.70 -10.40
N GLU A 291 11.81 11.16 -10.63
CA GLU A 291 11.47 12.08 -11.71
C GLU A 291 12.22 13.39 -11.55
N SER A 292 12.25 13.94 -10.34
CA SER A 292 12.99 15.17 -10.04
C SER A 292 14.50 15.01 -10.32
N PHE A 293 15.10 13.86 -9.96
CA PHE A 293 16.49 13.55 -10.35
C PHE A 293 16.67 13.40 -11.86
N LEU A 294 15.79 12.67 -12.54
CA LEU A 294 15.83 12.45 -14.00
C LEU A 294 15.62 13.75 -14.79
N GLN A 295 14.94 14.73 -14.21
CA GLN A 295 14.74 16.07 -14.75
C GLN A 295 15.89 17.03 -14.42
N HIS A 296 16.93 16.56 -13.72
CA HIS A 296 18.10 17.33 -13.29
C HIS A 296 17.78 18.40 -12.24
N GLU A 297 16.67 18.23 -11.53
CA GLU A 297 16.26 19.16 -10.48
C GLU A 297 16.93 18.84 -9.15
N THR A 298 17.47 17.63 -8.97
CA THR A 298 18.15 17.17 -7.74
C THR A 298 19.39 16.32 -8.02
N SER A 299 20.17 15.99 -6.98
CA SER A 299 21.36 15.14 -7.08
C SER A 299 21.09 13.68 -6.69
N LEU A 300 21.90 12.75 -7.24
CA LEU A 300 21.84 11.33 -6.87
C LEU A 300 22.08 11.11 -5.38
N LYS A 301 22.90 11.95 -4.74
CA LYS A 301 23.14 11.91 -3.30
C LYS A 301 21.85 12.17 -2.51
N CYS A 302 21.12 13.23 -2.88
CA CYS A 302 19.83 13.52 -2.25
C CYS A 302 18.82 12.39 -2.46
N LEU A 303 18.79 11.81 -3.68
CA LEU A 303 17.96 10.64 -3.96
C LEU A 303 18.32 9.46 -3.05
N ALA A 304 19.61 9.12 -2.91
CA ALA A 304 20.07 8.03 -2.06
C ALA A 304 19.82 8.27 -0.56
N GLU A 305 19.96 9.51 -0.09
CA GLU A 305 19.63 9.89 1.30
C GLU A 305 18.12 9.77 1.58
N CYS A 306 17.27 9.96 0.56
CA CYS A 306 15.81 9.88 0.67
C CYS A 306 15.24 8.50 0.36
N SER A 307 15.93 7.67 -0.41
CA SER A 307 15.67 6.23 -0.60
C SER A 307 16.05 5.39 0.63
N ASN A 308 15.90 5.96 1.84
CA ASN A 308 16.26 5.29 3.07
C ASN A 308 15.23 4.20 3.40
N GLN A 309 15.71 2.99 3.68
CA GLN A 309 14.88 1.85 4.07
C GLN A 309 13.95 2.18 5.25
N ASN A 310 14.39 2.98 6.21
CA ASN A 310 13.57 3.45 7.33
C ASN A 310 12.33 4.26 6.91
N ALA A 311 12.39 4.94 5.77
CA ALA A 311 11.25 5.70 5.24
C ALA A 311 10.20 4.76 4.66
N VAL A 312 10.66 3.79 3.88
CA VAL A 312 9.85 2.73 3.26
C VAL A 312 9.16 1.89 4.32
N GLU A 313 9.90 1.45 5.34
CA GLU A 313 9.37 0.69 6.48
C GLU A 313 8.31 1.50 7.25
N LYS A 314 8.54 2.80 7.50
CA LYS A 314 7.53 3.65 8.14
C LYS A 314 6.27 3.85 7.32
N ILE A 315 6.40 3.96 6.00
CA ILE A 315 5.25 4.06 5.09
C ILE A 315 4.45 2.76 5.21
N GLN A 316 5.12 1.61 5.14
CA GLN A 316 4.49 0.30 5.31
C GLN A 316 3.77 0.18 6.67
N GLU A 317 4.46 0.44 7.79
CA GLU A 317 3.86 0.40 9.13
C GLU A 317 2.62 1.32 9.25
N ASN A 318 2.68 2.51 8.64
CA ASN A 318 1.54 3.43 8.64
C ASN A 318 0.38 2.93 7.77
N LEU A 319 0.68 2.29 6.64
CA LEU A 319 -0.34 1.68 5.78
C LEU A 319 -1.02 0.50 6.47
N GLU A 320 -0.24 -0.41 7.06
CA GLU A 320 -0.76 -1.51 7.90
C GLU A 320 -1.60 -0.96 9.07
N SER A 321 -1.18 0.16 9.66
CA SER A 321 -1.95 0.81 10.71
C SER A 321 -3.27 1.43 10.24
N ILE A 322 -3.42 1.81 8.97
CA ILE A 322 -4.71 2.24 8.40
C ILE A 322 -5.64 1.03 8.27
N LEU A 323 -5.11 -0.12 7.85
CA LEU A 323 -5.88 -1.37 7.73
C LEU A 323 -6.50 -1.81 9.06
N GLN A 324 -5.80 -1.57 10.18
CA GLN A 324 -6.34 -1.82 11.53
C GLN A 324 -7.63 -1.04 11.84
N CYS A 325 -7.91 0.07 11.14
CA CYS A 325 -9.16 0.81 11.33
C CYS A 325 -10.39 0.05 10.84
N PHE A 326 -10.20 -0.96 9.96
CA PHE A 326 -11.27 -1.82 9.45
C PHE A 326 -11.43 -3.11 10.25
N ASN A 327 -10.70 -3.27 11.36
CA ASN A 327 -10.95 -4.37 12.28
C ASN A 327 -12.23 -4.10 13.07
N ILE A 328 -13.35 -4.54 12.51
CA ILE A 328 -14.72 -4.31 13.00
C ILE A 328 -15.26 -5.44 13.88
N ALA A 329 -14.46 -6.48 14.13
CA ALA A 329 -14.83 -7.61 14.97
C ALA A 329 -15.18 -7.14 16.38
N ASN A 330 -16.23 -7.72 16.99
CA ASN A 330 -16.88 -7.29 18.24
C ASN A 330 -17.67 -5.97 18.21
N ASP A 331 -17.23 -4.93 17.48
CA ASP A 331 -17.95 -3.64 17.47
C ASP A 331 -19.24 -3.71 16.64
N THR A 332 -19.21 -4.46 15.54
CA THR A 332 -20.38 -4.64 14.67
C THR A 332 -21.25 -5.80 15.11
N GLU A 333 -20.70 -6.85 15.71
CA GLU A 333 -21.46 -8.04 16.12
C GLU A 333 -22.31 -7.79 17.37
N ARG A 334 -21.79 -7.01 18.33
CA ARG A 334 -22.42 -6.77 19.63
C ARG A 334 -23.83 -6.15 19.56
N PRO A 335 -24.10 -5.15 18.71
CA PRO A 335 -25.46 -4.65 18.48
C PRO A 335 -26.42 -5.76 18.05
N PHE A 336 -25.98 -6.71 17.21
CA PHE A 336 -26.83 -7.81 16.75
C PHE A 336 -27.00 -8.92 17.79
N GLU A 337 -26.00 -9.15 18.66
CA GLU A 337 -26.21 -9.97 19.86
C GLU A 337 -27.32 -9.39 20.75
N LEU A 338 -27.38 -8.06 20.88
CA LEU A 338 -28.46 -7.37 21.59
C LEU A 338 -29.80 -7.54 20.88
N VAL A 339 -29.86 -7.44 19.55
CA VAL A 339 -31.09 -7.73 18.76
C VAL A 339 -31.62 -9.12 19.09
N TYR A 340 -30.76 -10.14 19.02
CA TYR A 340 -31.14 -11.52 19.34
C TYR A 340 -31.70 -11.63 20.77
N HIS A 341 -31.04 -10.98 21.73
CA HIS A 341 -31.46 -10.98 23.12
C HIS A 341 -32.83 -10.32 23.32
N HIS A 342 -33.03 -9.14 22.74
CA HIS A 342 -34.28 -8.39 22.84
C HIS A 342 -35.44 -9.11 22.17
N LEU A 343 -35.24 -9.68 20.97
CA LEU A 343 -36.24 -10.52 20.30
C LEU A 343 -36.60 -11.75 21.13
N SER A 344 -35.62 -12.39 21.75
CA SER A 344 -35.85 -13.56 22.60
C SER A 344 -36.65 -13.20 23.85
N GLN A 345 -36.30 -12.10 24.53
CA GLN A 345 -37.05 -11.61 25.70
C GLN A 345 -38.48 -11.23 25.35
N MET A 346 -38.68 -10.53 24.23
CA MET A 346 -40.01 -10.20 23.73
C MET A 346 -40.81 -11.47 23.44
N ALA A 347 -40.20 -12.47 22.78
CA ALA A 347 -40.83 -13.75 22.53
C ALA A 347 -41.29 -14.43 23.82
N ASP A 348 -40.44 -14.47 24.85
CA ASP A 348 -40.78 -15.11 26.11
C ASP A 348 -41.92 -14.37 26.84
N ASN A 349 -41.96 -13.04 26.80
CA ASN A 349 -43.03 -12.23 27.37
C ASN A 349 -44.38 -12.43 26.66
N VAL A 350 -44.37 -12.41 25.32
CA VAL A 350 -45.58 -12.68 24.51
C VAL A 350 -46.08 -14.10 24.78
N GLN A 351 -45.15 -15.07 24.84
CA GLN A 351 -45.48 -16.46 25.15
C GLN A 351 -46.15 -16.61 26.52
N LEU A 352 -45.64 -15.95 27.57
CA LEU A 352 -46.22 -16.01 28.91
C LEU A 352 -47.66 -15.47 28.91
N VAL A 353 -47.89 -14.33 28.28
CA VAL A 353 -49.24 -13.74 28.22
C VAL A 353 -50.20 -14.60 27.41
N MET A 354 -49.75 -15.15 26.29
CA MET A 354 -50.55 -16.08 25.48
C MET A 354 -50.87 -17.37 26.24
N GLN A 355 -49.95 -17.87 27.07
CA GLN A 355 -50.19 -19.00 27.98
C GLN A 355 -51.19 -18.69 29.09
N ASP A 356 -51.16 -17.47 29.65
CA ASP A 356 -52.13 -17.05 30.65
C ASP A 356 -53.53 -16.93 30.05
N ILE A 357 -53.65 -16.40 28.82
CA ILE A 357 -54.90 -16.37 28.05
C ILE A 357 -55.40 -17.79 27.79
N LEU A 358 -54.52 -18.69 27.35
CA LEU A 358 -54.84 -20.11 27.14
C LEU A 358 -55.34 -20.76 28.42
N HIS A 359 -54.67 -20.54 29.56
CA HIS A 359 -55.07 -21.11 30.85
C HIS A 359 -56.43 -20.57 31.33
N CYS A 360 -56.66 -19.27 31.17
CA CYS A 360 -57.95 -18.65 31.46
C CYS A 360 -59.05 -19.33 30.63
N HIS A 361 -58.85 -19.46 29.32
CA HIS A 361 -59.81 -20.09 28.43
C HIS A 361 -60.03 -21.57 28.77
N GLN A 362 -58.99 -22.35 29.09
CA GLN A 362 -59.15 -23.75 29.53
C GLN A 362 -59.96 -23.88 30.83
N SER A 363 -59.86 -22.91 31.74
CA SER A 363 -60.58 -22.93 33.01
C SER A 363 -62.10 -22.84 32.84
N THR A 364 -62.58 -22.22 31.75
CA THR A 364 -64.02 -22.09 31.44
C THR A 364 -64.63 -23.37 30.87
N PHE A 365 -63.82 -24.38 30.52
CA PHE A 365 -64.29 -25.68 30.01
C PHE A 365 -64.41 -26.79 31.09
N ARG A 366 -64.25 -26.46 32.38
CA ARG A 366 -64.40 -27.46 33.46
C ARG A 366 -65.87 -27.80 33.73
N ASP A 367 -66.16 -29.07 34.03
CA ASP A 367 -67.49 -29.52 34.46
C ASP A 367 -67.96 -28.72 35.69
N GLY A 368 -69.05 -27.97 35.54
CA GLY A 368 -69.65 -27.14 36.60
C GLY A 368 -69.40 -25.63 36.51
N TYR A 369 -68.79 -25.13 35.44
CA TYR A 369 -68.70 -23.68 35.16
C TYR A 369 -70.03 -23.14 34.63
N ASP A 370 -70.70 -22.26 35.39
CA ASP A 370 -71.88 -21.49 34.95
C ASP A 370 -71.52 -20.00 34.86
N VAL A 371 -71.55 -19.45 33.66
CA VAL A 371 -71.27 -18.02 33.39
C VAL A 371 -72.23 -17.11 34.17
N ASN A 372 -73.43 -17.59 34.51
CA ASN A 372 -74.45 -16.83 35.22
C ASN A 372 -74.18 -16.70 36.73
N ASP A 373 -73.28 -17.50 37.31
CA ASP A 373 -72.92 -17.44 38.74
C ASP A 373 -71.89 -16.34 39.06
N LEU A 374 -71.39 -15.64 38.04
CA LEU A 374 -70.24 -14.73 38.10
C LEU A 374 -70.55 -13.32 37.59
N GLU A 375 -71.77 -12.80 37.81
CA GLU A 375 -72.31 -11.54 37.26
C GLU A 375 -71.37 -10.30 37.35
N ASP A 376 -70.35 -10.30 38.23
CA ASP A 376 -69.38 -9.21 38.42
C ASP A 376 -67.93 -9.50 37.95
N ILE A 377 -67.63 -10.70 37.41
CA ILE A 377 -66.27 -11.04 36.93
C ILE A 377 -66.21 -10.93 35.39
N PRO A 378 -65.33 -10.09 34.83
CA PRO A 378 -65.12 -10.01 33.38
C PRO A 378 -64.79 -11.39 32.79
N SER A 379 -65.41 -11.74 31.66
CA SER A 379 -65.07 -12.98 30.96
C SER A 379 -63.59 -13.01 30.56
N CYS A 380 -63.00 -14.20 30.47
CA CYS A 380 -61.62 -14.35 29.96
C CYS A 380 -61.43 -13.66 28.61
N PHE A 381 -62.48 -13.61 27.78
CA PHE A 381 -62.50 -12.88 26.52
C PHE A 381 -62.39 -11.36 26.69
N ALA A 382 -63.21 -10.74 27.56
CA ALA A 382 -63.19 -9.30 27.78
C ALA A 382 -61.83 -8.80 28.33
N LEU A 383 -61.14 -9.63 29.10
CA LEU A 383 -59.79 -9.36 29.59
C LEU A 383 -58.73 -9.63 28.51
N ALA A 384 -58.86 -10.69 27.72
CA ALA A 384 -57.90 -11.04 26.68
C ALA A 384 -57.75 -9.94 25.64
N GLN A 385 -58.84 -9.32 25.16
CA GLN A 385 -58.73 -8.24 24.17
C GLN A 385 -57.89 -7.06 24.69
N SER A 386 -58.20 -6.54 25.88
CA SER A 386 -57.45 -5.42 26.46
C SER A 386 -55.98 -5.78 26.75
N ILE A 387 -55.69 -7.04 27.05
CA ILE A 387 -54.32 -7.53 27.28
C ILE A 387 -53.56 -7.64 25.94
N LEU A 388 -54.21 -8.14 24.88
CA LEU A 388 -53.62 -8.24 23.55
C LEU A 388 -53.38 -6.85 22.94
N ASP A 389 -54.30 -5.91 23.12
CA ASP A 389 -54.11 -4.50 22.70
C ASP A 389 -52.92 -3.86 23.43
N ALA A 390 -52.77 -4.10 24.74
CA ALA A 390 -51.61 -3.61 25.49
C ALA A 390 -50.30 -4.32 25.10
N MET A 391 -50.40 -5.56 24.61
CA MET A 391 -49.26 -6.33 24.11
C MET A 391 -48.82 -5.84 22.72
N GLU A 392 -49.75 -5.40 21.88
CA GLU A 392 -49.47 -4.71 20.62
C GLU A 392 -48.57 -3.48 20.86
N ASP A 393 -49.00 -2.55 21.73
CA ASP A 393 -48.20 -1.37 22.11
C ASP A 393 -46.80 -1.76 22.64
N PHE A 394 -46.73 -2.84 23.44
CA PHE A 394 -45.46 -3.34 23.97
C PHE A 394 -44.55 -3.89 22.87
N MET A 395 -45.08 -4.66 21.92
CA MET A 395 -44.30 -5.26 20.84
C MET A 395 -43.78 -4.18 19.90
N GLU A 396 -44.63 -3.26 19.45
CA GLU A 396 -44.23 -2.13 18.61
C GLU A 396 -43.09 -1.34 19.27
N SER A 397 -43.27 -0.93 20.53
CA SER A 397 -42.24 -0.20 21.27
C SER A 397 -40.92 -0.96 21.40
N ARG A 398 -40.95 -2.30 21.48
CA ARG A 398 -39.73 -3.13 21.58
C ARG A 398 -39.05 -3.30 20.24
N MET A 399 -39.81 -3.44 19.15
CA MET A 399 -39.25 -3.53 17.81
C MET A 399 -38.62 -2.19 17.39
N ASP A 400 -39.25 -1.07 17.73
CA ASP A 400 -38.66 0.27 17.58
C ASP A 400 -37.36 0.43 18.36
N GLU A 401 -37.33 -0.02 19.62
CA GLU A 401 -36.13 0.02 20.45
C GLU A 401 -34.98 -0.79 19.82
N ILE A 402 -35.29 -1.98 19.30
CA ILE A 402 -34.31 -2.83 18.59
C ILE A 402 -33.73 -2.10 17.38
N SER A 403 -34.60 -1.55 16.52
CA SER A 403 -34.17 -0.83 15.32
C SER A 403 -33.30 0.38 15.67
N PHE A 404 -33.70 1.16 16.69
CA PHE A 404 -32.93 2.32 17.15
C PHE A 404 -31.52 1.96 17.67
N HIS A 405 -31.38 0.86 18.43
CA HIS A 405 -30.06 0.45 18.94
C HIS A 405 -29.13 0.00 17.83
N VAL A 406 -29.66 -0.65 16.78
CA VAL A 406 -28.86 -1.05 15.62
C VAL A 406 -28.40 0.17 14.84
N ASP A 407 -29.33 1.03 14.42
CA ASP A 407 -29.04 2.27 13.69
C ASP A 407 -27.94 3.10 14.39
N LEU A 408 -28.13 3.36 15.69
CA LEU A 408 -27.16 4.12 16.49
C LEU A 408 -25.78 3.45 16.51
N SER A 409 -25.74 2.13 16.61
CA SER A 409 -24.47 1.39 16.67
C SER A 409 -23.76 1.36 15.31
N MET A 410 -24.50 1.21 14.22
CA MET A 410 -23.94 1.28 12.86
C MET A 410 -23.33 2.66 12.60
N TYR A 411 -24.05 3.73 12.98
CA TYR A 411 -23.57 5.10 12.89
C TYR A 411 -22.28 5.35 13.72
N TYR A 412 -22.21 4.84 14.95
CA TYR A 412 -20.99 4.99 15.76
C TYR A 412 -19.81 4.19 15.19
N ASN A 413 -20.06 3.02 14.61
CA ASN A 413 -19.02 2.23 13.96
C ASN A 413 -18.48 2.94 12.73
N GLU A 414 -19.35 3.47 11.88
CA GLU A 414 -18.97 4.32 10.74
C GLU A 414 -18.07 5.48 11.19
N LEU A 415 -18.56 6.30 12.14
CA LEU A 415 -17.83 7.46 12.65
C LEU A 415 -16.46 7.07 13.24
N LYS A 416 -16.39 5.93 13.94
CA LYS A 416 -15.15 5.40 14.49
C LYS A 416 -14.16 5.03 13.39
N MET A 417 -14.61 4.32 12.37
CA MET A 417 -13.76 3.91 11.24
C MET A 417 -13.27 5.14 10.47
N GLU A 418 -14.16 6.07 10.10
CA GLU A 418 -13.82 7.31 9.42
C GLU A 418 -12.80 8.13 10.20
N THR A 419 -13.03 8.33 11.50
CA THR A 419 -12.14 9.09 12.37
C THR A 419 -10.77 8.41 12.49
N CYS A 420 -10.74 7.08 12.58
CA CYS A 420 -9.50 6.31 12.62
C CYS A 420 -8.71 6.47 11.31
N VAL A 421 -9.36 6.24 10.16
CA VAL A 421 -8.74 6.39 8.83
C VAL A 421 -8.21 7.81 8.66
N PHE A 422 -9.00 8.83 8.98
CA PHE A 422 -8.59 10.23 8.89
C PHE A 422 -7.35 10.52 9.74
N TYR A 423 -7.34 10.08 11.00
CA TYR A 423 -6.24 10.32 11.91
C TYR A 423 -4.96 9.60 11.46
N ARG A 424 -5.06 8.33 11.04
CA ARG A 424 -3.93 7.54 10.53
C ARG A 424 -3.38 8.07 9.21
N ALA A 425 -4.25 8.44 8.28
CA ALA A 425 -3.85 9.09 7.03
C ALA A 425 -3.11 10.41 7.29
N ARG A 426 -3.59 11.21 8.26
CA ARG A 426 -2.90 12.44 8.67
C ARG A 426 -1.51 12.16 9.29
N GLU A 427 -1.38 11.16 10.16
CA GLU A 427 -0.08 10.75 10.72
C GLU A 427 0.88 10.32 9.60
N MET A 428 0.37 9.54 8.64
CA MET A 428 1.12 9.14 7.45
C MET A 428 1.58 10.35 6.64
N MET A 429 0.68 11.28 6.30
CA MET A 429 1.01 12.51 5.57
C MET A 429 2.06 13.35 6.29
N LEU A 430 1.99 13.48 7.61
CA LEU A 430 2.98 14.21 8.40
C LEU A 430 4.34 13.49 8.41
N SER A 431 4.35 12.16 8.50
CA SER A 431 5.57 11.36 8.43
C SER A 431 6.26 11.50 7.07
N VAL A 432 5.48 11.45 5.99
CA VAL A 432 5.89 11.66 4.59
C VAL A 432 6.33 13.10 4.35
N SER A 433 5.65 14.07 4.94
CA SER A 433 6.02 15.48 4.83
C SER A 433 7.43 15.75 5.37
N SER A 434 7.88 15.03 6.40
CA SER A 434 9.24 15.18 6.93
C SER A 434 10.30 14.70 5.91
N LEU A 435 10.02 13.59 5.21
CA LEU A 435 10.86 13.06 4.14
C LEU A 435 10.91 14.00 2.94
N ASN A 436 9.74 14.47 2.49
CA ASN A 436 9.64 15.47 1.42
C ASN A 436 10.33 16.79 1.78
N HIS A 437 10.22 17.24 3.03
CA HIS A 437 10.93 18.42 3.50
C HIS A 437 12.45 18.21 3.51
N HIS A 438 12.91 17.05 3.95
CA HIS A 438 14.33 16.69 3.93
C HIS A 438 14.89 16.65 2.49
N TYR A 439 14.16 16.02 1.58
CA TYR A 439 14.49 15.97 0.16
C TYR A 439 14.59 17.38 -0.45
N ARG A 440 13.58 18.23 -0.22
CA ARG A 440 13.59 19.62 -0.69
C ARG A 440 14.74 20.43 -0.09
N LYS A 441 15.08 20.20 1.18
CA LYS A 441 16.21 20.87 1.83
C LYS A 441 17.54 20.40 1.26
N CYS A 442 17.72 19.11 1.00
CA CYS A 442 18.90 18.59 0.31
C CYS A 442 19.02 19.20 -1.08
N ASN A 443 17.89 19.41 -1.75
CA ASN A 443 17.87 20.06 -3.05
C ASN A 443 18.30 21.53 -2.98
N MET A 444 17.72 22.31 -2.06
CA MET A 444 18.06 23.73 -1.87
C MET A 444 19.48 23.95 -1.33
N ALA A 445 20.01 23.02 -0.54
CA ALA A 445 21.38 23.10 -0.03
C ALA A 445 22.43 22.83 -1.12
N ASN A 446 22.03 22.18 -2.21
CA ASN A 446 22.84 21.91 -3.38
C ASN A 446 22.40 22.77 -4.57
N GLU A 447 22.06 24.06 -4.37
CA GLU A 447 22.01 25.00 -5.49
C GLU A 447 23.31 24.84 -6.28
N ILE A 448 23.19 24.15 -7.41
CA ILE A 448 24.27 23.86 -8.33
C ILE A 448 24.78 25.24 -8.74
N GLU A 449 25.98 25.59 -8.31
CA GLU A 449 26.68 26.76 -8.81
C GLU A 449 26.73 26.61 -10.34
N LEU A 450 25.84 27.36 -11.02
CA LEU A 450 25.72 27.44 -12.47
C LEU A 450 27.00 27.98 -13.10
#